data_AF-A0A7C6D2J6-F1
#
_entry.id   AF-A0A7C6D2J6-F1
#
_cell.length_a   1.000
_cell.length_b   1.000
_cell.length_c   1.000
_cell.angle_alpha   90.00
_cell.angle_beta   90.00
_cell.angle_gamma   90.00
#
_symmetry.space_group_name_H-M   'P 1'
#
loop_
_entity.id
_entity.type
_entity.pdbx_description
1 polymer ?
#
loop_
_entity_poly.entity_id
_entity_poly.type
_entity_poly.pdbx_seq_one_letter_code
_entity_poly.pdbx_strand_id
1 'polypeptide(L)' 'MYKCGKCDERIRSNINTVGKQCEKCGSKIFYKERPNIKKIVKPR' A
#
# COMPACT_ATOMS: atom_id res chain seq x y z
N MET A 1 3.71 4.53 -2.45
CA MET A 1 2.25 4.71 -2.43
C MET A 1 1.65 3.43 -1.84
N TYR A 2 0.61 3.55 -1.01
CA TYR A 2 0.03 2.41 -0.32
C TYR A 2 -1.35 2.11 -0.89
N LYS A 3 -1.71 0.83 -0.89
CA LYS A 3 -2.97 0.29 -1.38
C LYS A 3 -3.75 -0.28 -0.20
N CYS A 4 -5.04 -0.02 -0.12
CA CYS A 4 -5.88 -0.71 0.87
C CYS A 4 -5.94 -2.20 0.54
N GLY A 5 -5.75 -3.06 1.55
CA GLY A 5 -5.76 -4.51 1.34
C GLY A 5 -7.14 -5.11 1.06
N LYS A 6 -8.23 -4.35 1.24
CA LYS A 6 -9.61 -4.84 1.03
C LYS A 6 -10.26 -4.29 -0.22
N CYS A 7 -10.20 -2.97 -0.42
CA CYS A 7 -10.82 -2.32 -1.59
C CYS A 7 -9.83 -1.98 -2.70
N ASP A 8 -8.56 -2.34 -2.53
CA ASP A 8 -7.52 -2.14 -3.53
C ASP A 8 -7.29 -0.67 -3.96
N GLU A 9 -7.82 0.27 -3.20
CA GLU A 9 -7.71 1.68 -3.55
C GLU A 9 -6.36 2.25 -3.15
N ARG A 10 -5.80 3.11 -4.02
CA ARG A 10 -4.53 3.78 -3.76
C ARG A 10 -4.75 4.95 -2.82
N ILE A 11 -4.12 4.89 -1.66
CA ILE A 11 -4.23 5.91 -0.62
C ILE A 11 -3.25 7.03 -0.95
N ARG A 12 -3.81 8.21 -1.23
CA ARG A 12 -3.04 9.43 -1.53
C ARG A 12 -2.61 10.19 -0.29
N SER A 13 -3.29 10.00 0.84
CA SER A 13 -3.02 10.79 2.03
C SER A 13 -1.79 10.27 2.79
N ASN A 14 -1.08 11.18 3.46
CA ASN A 14 0.13 10.91 4.25
C ASN A 14 -0.16 9.81 5.31
N ILE A 15 0.76 8.85 5.48
CA ILE A 15 0.62 7.68 6.36
C ILE A 15 1.22 7.90 7.75
N ASN A 16 1.78 9.09 8.01
CA ASN A 16 2.36 9.45 9.31
C ASN A 16 1.32 9.64 10.43
N THR A 17 0.04 9.35 10.21
CA THR A 17 -1.00 9.40 11.24
C THR A 17 -1.36 7.99 11.72
N VAL A 18 -0.86 7.64 12.90
CA VAL A 18 -1.33 6.50 13.70
C VAL A 18 -2.87 6.53 13.74
N GLY A 19 -3.52 5.46 13.29
CA GLY A 19 -4.99 5.34 13.32
C GLY A 19 -5.72 5.50 11.99
N LYS A 20 -5.00 5.66 10.86
CA LYS A 20 -5.63 5.82 9.55
C LYS A 20 -6.48 4.61 9.13
N GLN A 21 -7.72 4.89 8.73
CA GLN A 21 -8.65 3.93 8.13
C GLN A 21 -8.80 4.24 6.64
N CYS A 22 -9.04 3.22 5.82
CA CYS A 22 -9.38 3.44 4.42
C CYS A 22 -10.72 4.19 4.31
N GLU A 23 -10.74 5.31 3.59
CA GLU A 23 -11.93 6.17 3.46
C GLU A 23 -13.14 5.46 2.82
N LYS A 24 -12.90 4.45 1.98
CA LYS A 24 -13.99 3.70 1.33
C LYS A 24 -14.51 2.49 2.11
N CYS A 25 -13.64 1.79 2.84
CA CYS A 25 -14.01 0.48 3.41
C CYS A 25 -13.68 0.32 4.89
N GLY A 26 -13.18 1.37 5.56
CA GLY A 26 -12.84 1.38 6.99
C GLY A 26 -11.68 0.46 7.37
N SER A 27 -11.08 -0.26 6.42
CA SER A 27 -10.03 -1.24 6.68
C SER A 27 -8.72 -0.55 7.06
N LYS A 28 -8.01 -1.15 8.02
CA LYS A 28 -6.71 -0.66 8.55
C LYS A 28 -5.51 -1.45 7.99
N ILE A 29 -5.74 -2.29 6.98
CA ILE A 29 -4.71 -3.12 6.35
C ILE A 29 -4.25 -2.42 5.08
N PHE A 30 -2.93 -2.21 4.96
CA PHE A 30 -2.32 -1.48 3.85
C PHE A 30 -1.12 -2.23 3.29
N TYR A 31 -1.04 -2.31 1.97
CA TYR A 31 0.10 -2.87 1.24
C TYR A 31 0.89 -1.74 0.57
N LYS A 32 2.22 -1.86 0.54
CA LYS A 32 3.07 -0.95 -0.23
C LYS A 32 3.07 -1.38 -1.69
N GLU A 33 2.86 -0.44 -2.62
CA GLU A 33 2.93 -0.76 -4.04
C GLU A 33 4.35 -1.19 -4.44
N ARG A 34 4.42 -2.15 -5.37
CA ARG A 34 5.68 -2.65 -5.91
C ARG A 34 6.37 -1.51 -6.68
N PRO A 35 7.65 -1.22 -6.42
CA PRO A 35 8.37 -0.22 -7.21
C PRO A 35 8.52 -0.69 -8.66
N ASN A 36 8.43 0.23 -9.61
CA ASN A 36 8.66 -0.04 -11.04
C ASN A 36 10.16 -0.13 -11.37
N ILE A 37 10.93 -0.75 -10.48
CA ILE A 37 12.37 -0.95 -10.62
C ILE A 37 12.59 -2.44 -10.86
N LYS A 38 13.28 -2.77 -11.95
CA LYS A 38 13.60 -4.16 -12.28
C LYS A 38 14.49 -4.74 -11.18
N LYS A 39 14.01 -5.79 -10.52
CA LYS A 39 14.82 -6.60 -9.60
C LYS A 39 15.64 -7.59 -10.40
N ILE A 40 16.96 -7.48 -10.39
CA ILE A 40 17.87 -8.48 -10.98
C ILE A 40 18.07 -9.58 -9.94
N VAL A 41 17.59 -10.79 -10.23
CA VAL A 41 17.77 -11.97 -9.37
C VAL A 41 18.76 -12.90 -10.06
N LYS A 42 19.85 -13.25 -9.37
CA LYS A 42 20.77 -14.29 -9.84
C LYS A 42 20.21 -15.67 -9.46
N PRO A 43 20.07 -16.62 -10.41
CA PRO A 43 19.74 -18.00 -10.07
C PRO A 43 20.87 -18.60 -9.22
N ARG A 44 20.53 -19.54 -8.35
CA ARG A 44 21.47 -20.25 -7.48
C ARG A 44 22.04 -21.46 -8.22
#